data_AF-A0A5K1C8X6-F1
#
_entry.id   AF-A0A5K1C8X6-F1
#
_cell.length_a   1.000
_cell.length_b   1.000
_cell.length_c   1.000
_cell.angle_alpha   90.00
_cell.angle_beta   90.00
_cell.angle_gamma   90.00
#
_symmetry.space_group_name_H-M   'P 1'
#
loop_
_entity.id
_entity.type
_entity.pdbx_description
1 polymer ?
#
loop_
_entity_poly.entity_id
_entity_poly.type
_entity_poly.pdbx_seq_one_letter_code
_entity_poly.pdbx_strand_id
1 'polypeptide(L)'
;VNSGVLGVCTAFLSGEPATRLRSQELQQLIAALLEFMAVCKRAIRVHSRLIGEEDQDFHTQLVNGFQSLTAELSHYIPAILSEL
;
A
#
# COMPACT_ATOMS: atom_id res chain seq x y z
N VAL A 1 12.07 13.59 -1.94
CA VAL A 1 11.02 12.69 -1.39
C VAL A 1 10.76 11.65 -2.47
N ASN A 2 11.05 10.37 -2.22
CA ASN A 2 11.10 9.34 -3.27
C ASN A 2 9.69 8.89 -3.73
N SER A 3 9.59 8.20 -4.88
CA SER A 3 8.30 7.74 -5.46
C SER A 3 7.60 6.60 -4.71
N GLY A 4 8.28 5.94 -3.78
CA GLY A 4 7.70 4.88 -2.94
C GLY A 4 7.11 3.71 -3.71
N VAL A 5 6.17 3.00 -3.06
CA VAL A 5 5.52 1.80 -3.61
C VAL A 5 4.65 2.10 -4.83
N LEU A 6 4.09 3.31 -4.93
CA LEU A 6 3.32 3.75 -6.09
C LEU A 6 4.18 3.79 -7.35
N GLY A 7 5.44 4.22 -7.24
CA GLY A 7 6.38 4.19 -8.37
C GLY A 7 6.59 2.78 -8.93
N VAL A 8 6.63 1.76 -8.05
CA VAL A 8 6.72 0.35 -8.45
C VAL A 8 5.46 -0.09 -9.18
N CYS A 9 4.28 0.21 -8.63
CA CYS A 9 3.01 -0.12 -9.27
C CYS A 9 2.86 0.55 -10.65
N THR A 10 3.19 1.83 -10.77
CA THR A 10 3.18 2.53 -12.05
C THR A 10 4.12 1.87 -13.06
N ALA A 11 5.33 1.47 -12.66
CA ALA A 11 6.31 0.89 -13.58
C ALA A 11 5.91 -0.51 -14.11
N PHE A 12 5.32 -1.35 -13.25
CA PHE A 12 5.11 -2.77 -13.56
C PHE A 12 3.65 -3.16 -13.80
N LEU A 13 2.70 -2.39 -13.25
CA LEU A 13 1.28 -2.70 -13.29
C LEU A 13 0.46 -1.72 -14.14
N SER A 14 1.08 -0.64 -14.66
CA SER A 14 0.42 0.27 -15.60
C SER A 14 0.79 -0.05 -17.06
N GLY A 15 -0.20 -0.04 -17.96
CA GLY A 15 0.00 -0.12 -19.41
C GLY A 15 0.44 -1.50 -19.97
N GLU A 16 1.07 -1.48 -21.15
CA GLU A 16 1.56 -2.65 -21.92
C GLU A 16 2.50 -3.63 -21.15
N PRO A 17 3.34 -3.22 -20.18
CA PRO A 17 4.15 -4.17 -19.40
C PRO A 17 3.32 -5.22 -18.66
N ALA A 18 2.12 -4.88 -18.19
CA ALA A 18 1.25 -5.79 -17.45
C ALA A 18 0.72 -6.95 -18.30
N THR A 19 0.60 -6.77 -19.63
CA THR A 19 0.11 -7.82 -20.54
C THR A 19 1.23 -8.77 -21.00
N ARG A 20 2.48 -8.30 -21.01
CA ARG A 20 3.69 -9.10 -21.31
C ARG A 20 4.22 -9.85 -20.09
N LEU A 21 4.09 -9.26 -18.89
CA LEU A 21 4.51 -9.83 -17.62
C LEU A 21 3.37 -10.57 -16.91
N ARG A 22 2.66 -11.47 -17.59
CA ARG A 22 1.90 -12.54 -16.88
C ARG A 22 2.85 -13.61 -16.34
N SER A 23 4.02 -13.19 -15.87
CA SER A 23 5.04 -14.05 -15.28
C SER A 23 4.75 -14.22 -13.79
N GLN A 24 5.17 -15.36 -13.26
CA GLN A 24 5.11 -15.68 -11.83
C GLN A 24 5.67 -14.56 -10.94
N GLU A 25 6.68 -13.82 -11.43
CA GLU A 25 7.31 -12.70 -10.73
C GLU A 25 6.33 -11.53 -10.51
N LEU A 26 5.44 -11.25 -11.47
CA LEU A 26 4.45 -10.18 -11.29
C LEU A 26 3.41 -10.57 -10.23
N GLN A 27 3.03 -11.85 -10.17
CA GLN A 27 2.16 -12.37 -9.12
C GLN A 27 2.83 -12.29 -7.74
N GLN A 28 4.13 -12.59 -7.66
CA GLN A 28 4.91 -12.42 -6.43
C GLN A 28 4.98 -10.95 -6.00
N LEU A 29 5.15 -10.02 -6.95
CA LEU A 29 5.12 -8.59 -6.68
C LEU A 29 3.76 -8.16 -6.11
N ILE A 30 2.66 -8.58 -6.74
CA ILE A 30 1.30 -8.29 -6.25
C ILE A 30 1.10 -8.85 -4.83
N ALA A 31 1.52 -10.09 -4.57
CA ALA A 31 1.42 -10.70 -3.26
C ALA A 31 2.23 -9.93 -2.19
N ALA A 32 3.46 -9.53 -2.50
CA ALA A 32 4.29 -8.74 -1.61
C ALA A 32 3.68 -7.36 -1.32
N LEU A 33 3.02 -6.75 -2.30
CA LEU A 33 2.30 -5.48 -2.14
C LEU A 33 1.07 -5.62 -1.23
N LEU A 34 0.32 -6.71 -1.37
CA LEU A 34 -0.81 -7.02 -0.48
C LEU A 34 -0.32 -7.24 0.97
N GLU A 35 0.75 -8.01 1.15
CA GLU A 35 1.34 -8.23 2.46
C GLU A 35 1.84 -6.92 3.09
N PHE A 36 2.53 -6.07 2.31
CA PHE A 36 2.96 -4.75 2.74
C PHE A 36 1.80 -3.92 3.29
N MET A 37 0.68 -3.85 2.55
CA MET A 37 -0.51 -3.11 2.99
C MET A 37 -1.10 -3.68 4.29
N ALA A 38 -1.17 -5.01 4.40
CA ALA A 38 -1.64 -5.66 5.60
C ALA A 38 -0.74 -5.38 6.82
N VAL A 39 0.59 -5.37 6.64
CA VAL A 39 1.56 -5.01 7.68
C VAL A 39 1.41 -3.54 8.09
N CYS A 40 1.33 -2.61 7.14
CA CYS A 40 1.14 -1.19 7.42
C CYS A 40 -0.13 -0.95 8.25
N LYS A 41 -1.25 -1.56 7.88
CA LYS A 41 -2.50 -1.46 8.66
C LYS A 41 -2.35 -1.98 10.08
N ARG A 42 -1.69 -3.12 10.28
CA ARG A 42 -1.42 -3.66 11.62
C ARG A 42 -0.51 -2.73 12.42
N ALA A 43 0.54 -2.19 11.81
CA ALA A 43 1.46 -1.26 12.45
C ALA A 43 0.74 0.02 12.89
N ILE A 44 -0.12 0.60 12.05
CA ILE A 44 -0.94 1.77 12.40
C ILE A 44 -1.85 1.46 13.61
N ARG A 45 -2.50 0.30 13.63
CA ARG A 45 -3.33 -0.15 14.76
C ARG A 45 -2.52 -0.37 16.05
N VAL A 46 -1.26 -0.78 15.94
CA VAL A 46 -0.37 -0.89 17.10
C VAL A 46 0.06 0.50 17.57
N HIS A 47 0.43 1.37 16.64
CA HIS A 47 0.83 2.75 16.92
C HIS A 47 -0.26 3.50 17.69
N SER A 48 -1.53 3.38 17.28
CA SER A 48 -2.65 4.05 17.97
C SER A 48 -2.80 3.66 19.45
N ARG A 49 -2.26 2.51 19.87
CA ARG A 49 -2.32 2.02 21.26
C ARG A 49 -1.12 2.47 22.10
N LEU A 50 -0.06 2.95 21.47
CA LEU A 50 1.22 3.25 22.11
C LEU A 50 1.50 4.76 22.20
N ILE A 51 0.84 5.58 21.39
CA ILE A 51 1.06 7.02 21.33
C ILE A 51 0.48 7.80 22.52
N GLY A 52 1.17 8.89 22.86
CA GLY A 52 0.66 9.96 23.73
C GLY A 52 -0.26 10.94 23.01
N GLU A 53 -0.65 12.03 23.69
CA GLU A 53 -1.49 13.08 23.10
C GLU A 53 -0.74 13.90 22.05
N GLU A 54 0.57 14.11 22.26
CA GLU A 54 1.46 14.86 21.38
C GLU A 54 1.59 14.27 19.97
N ASP A 55 1.38 12.95 19.84
CA ASP A 55 1.52 12.21 18.59
C ASP A 55 0.18 11.97 17.87
N GLN A 56 -0.95 12.46 18.41
CA GLN A 56 -2.28 12.23 17.83
C GLN A 56 -2.43 12.84 16.44
N ASP A 57 -1.91 14.05 16.23
CA ASP A 57 -1.96 14.73 14.93
C ASP A 57 -1.13 13.98 13.89
N PHE A 58 0.06 13.52 14.28
CA PHE A 58 0.91 12.69 13.43
C PHE A 58 0.22 11.36 13.09
N HIS A 59 -0.38 10.70 14.08
CA HIS A 59 -1.11 9.45 13.85
C HIS A 59 -2.29 9.65 12.90
N THR A 60 -3.02 10.75 13.03
CA THR A 60 -4.12 11.11 12.11
C THR A 60 -3.60 11.29 10.69
N GLN A 61 -2.48 11.99 10.50
CA GLN A 61 -1.85 12.13 9.19
C GLN A 61 -1.37 10.79 8.63
N LEU A 62 -0.85 9.89 9.47
CA LEU A 62 -0.43 8.55 9.08
C LEU A 62 -1.61 7.70 8.60
N VAL A 63 -2.75 7.73 9.31
CA VAL A 63 -3.99 7.05 8.92
C VAL A 63 -4.50 7.59 7.58
N ASN A 64 -4.57 8.92 7.44
CA ASN A 64 -5.02 9.55 6.20
C ASN A 64 -4.11 9.20 5.02
N GLY A 65 -2.79 9.27 5.21
CA GLY A 65 -1.82 8.88 4.19
C GLY A 65 -1.95 7.41 3.79
N PHE A 66 -2.21 6.52 4.75
CA PHE A 66 -2.45 5.11 4.46
C PHE A 66 -3.76 4.88 3.69
N GLN A 67 -4.83 5.62 4.00
CA GLN A 67 -6.09 5.55 3.27
C GLN A 67 -5.94 6.06 1.83
N SER A 68 -5.26 7.19 1.62
CA SER A 68 -4.95 7.71 0.28
C SER A 68 -4.11 6.70 -0.51
N LEU A 69 -3.05 6.15 0.10
CA LEU A 69 -2.22 5.13 -0.53
C LEU A 69 -3.02 3.88 -0.90
N THR A 70 -3.93 3.44 -0.01
CA THR A 70 -4.83 2.31 -0.28
C THR A 70 -5.70 2.57 -1.50
N ALA A 71 -6.31 3.76 -1.58
CA ALA A 71 -7.14 4.15 -2.71
C ALA A 71 -6.31 4.18 -4.01
N GLU A 72 -5.14 4.81 -4.01
CA GLU A 72 -4.27 4.86 -5.18
C GLU A 72 -3.82 3.47 -5.64
N LEU A 73 -3.36 2.62 -4.71
CA LEU A 73 -2.93 1.27 -5.04
C LEU A 73 -4.06 0.38 -5.55
N SER A 74 -5.30 0.60 -5.10
CA SER A 74 -6.47 -0.18 -5.54
C SER A 74 -6.75 -0.05 -7.04
N HIS A 75 -6.30 1.03 -7.68
CA HIS A 75 -6.39 1.20 -9.13
C HIS A 75 -5.51 0.20 -9.90
N TYR A 76 -4.40 -0.25 -9.29
CA TYR A 76 -3.50 -1.24 -9.86
C TYR A 76 -3.84 -2.66 -9.40
N ILE A 77 -4.20 -2.82 -8.13
CA ILE A 77 -4.47 -4.11 -7.50
C ILE A 77 -5.82 -4.03 -6.77
N PRO A 78 -6.94 -4.35 -7.45
CA PRO A 78 -8.28 -4.23 -6.85
C PRO A 78 -8.46 -5.08 -5.57
N ALA A 79 -7.75 -6.20 -5.46
CA ALA A 79 -7.79 -7.10 -4.30
C ALA A 79 -7.39 -6.41 -2.97
N ILE A 80 -6.67 -5.29 -3.02
CA ILE A 80 -6.32 -4.49 -1.84
C ILE A 80 -7.57 -4.08 -1.04
N LEU A 81 -8.68 -3.77 -1.72
CA LEU A 81 -9.92 -3.36 -1.05
C LEU A 81 -10.66 -4.52 -0.36
N SER A 82 -10.34 -5.77 -0.69
CA SER A 82 -10.97 -6.96 -0.11
C SER A 82 -10.20 -7.52 1.08
N GLU A 83 -8.88 -7.28 1.14
CA GLU A 83 -7.99 -7.73 2.21
C GLU A 83 -7.93 -6.75 3.40
N LEU A 84 -8.54 -5.57 3.26
CA LEU A 84 -8.59 -4.49 4.26
C LEU A 84 -10.02 -4.32 4.81
#